data_AF-A0A8C7LQ47-F1
#
_entry.id   AF-A0A8C7LQ47-F1
#
_cell.length_a   1.000
_cell.length_b   1.000
_cell.length_c   1.000
_cell.angle_alpha   90.00
_cell.angle_beta   90.00
_cell.angle_gamma   90.00
#
_symmetry.space_group_name_H-M   'P 1'
#
loop_
_entity.id
_entity.type
_entity.pdbx_description
1 polymer ?
#
loop_
_entity_poly.entity_id
_entity_poly.type
_entity_poly.pdbx_seq_one_letter_code
_entity_poly.pdbx_strand_id
1 'polypeptide(L)'
;MSRSVGRMSLLLCCIVMALHLATGLDSAPGVVNTTEEEVEGVDSQSPCPAGWHQNEHRCFSFYPVWATWATAELYCSQHRGNLVSVHSPGQQVFVQDLVRRHTDQPVWMGGYDAAQEGMWLWSDGSAVDSFYWEEDEPSNSGQGENCMELHTGGGQGWNDVSCGELRFYVCSMETRSGLASLPSQKKSHERELAEEVSIYDVLWETSERVADEILDSAFLRGMYSRRLPAHCYADFCHQGVLYLDRVITMLRVLIRTVQGPPDIMMFLQRTHQRYQESLKKAQIQTPPHLNLSSIQPSAAVRQYLQSFHDIVNEEPIYWLVSLLPRALLRPYLAQNLPLGERTRPDPSPCLYPWLNLFPCPCYQWGGEDMNTDQRNQKDESGTYYRHLLEKYQDVIDVYKAVNIFRVQMINEKSLFTSSCFPTGDEEEEEDQPNLWSVESGPDVRVKL
;
A
#
# COMPACT_ATOMS: atom_id res chain seq x y z
N MET A 1 37.38 -13.81 -58.57
CA MET A 1 37.06 -15.03 -59.34
C MET A 1 35.78 -15.62 -58.73
N SER A 2 34.60 -15.08 -59.01
CA SER A 2 33.73 -15.23 -60.21
C SER A 2 33.09 -16.61 -60.36
N ARG A 3 31.74 -16.62 -60.33
CA ARG A 3 30.80 -17.30 -61.25
C ARG A 3 29.41 -16.67 -60.97
N SER A 4 28.87 -15.76 -61.81
CA SER A 4 28.27 -15.96 -63.15
C SER A 4 27.07 -16.91 -63.07
N VAL A 5 25.83 -16.57 -63.45
CA VAL A 5 25.26 -16.31 -64.80
C VAL A 5 23.83 -15.76 -64.57
N GLY A 6 23.17 -14.88 -65.32
CA GLY A 6 23.44 -14.14 -66.56
C GLY A 6 22.11 -13.64 -67.21
N ARG A 7 22.17 -12.46 -67.86
CA ARG A 7 21.41 -11.98 -69.06
C ARG A 7 19.87 -11.82 -68.94
N MET A 8 19.15 -10.88 -69.58
CA MET A 8 19.29 -10.16 -70.86
C MET A 8 18.23 -9.02 -70.89
N SER A 9 18.59 -7.74 -71.08
CA SER A 9 18.50 -6.95 -72.34
C SER A 9 17.11 -6.92 -73.01
N LEU A 10 16.34 -5.83 -72.89
CA LEU A 10 16.22 -4.67 -73.82
C LEU A 10 15.52 -4.97 -75.16
N LEU A 11 14.33 -4.38 -75.33
CA LEU A 11 13.70 -4.09 -76.63
C LEU A 11 13.00 -2.73 -76.56
N LEU A 12 13.56 -1.76 -77.28
CA LEU A 12 13.02 -0.43 -77.61
C LEU A 12 12.11 -0.52 -78.85
N CYS A 13 11.03 0.29 -78.90
CA CYS A 13 10.52 1.12 -80.03
C CYS A 13 9.02 1.47 -79.78
N CYS A 14 8.41 2.63 -80.02
CA CYS A 14 8.76 3.88 -80.70
C CYS A 14 7.82 5.03 -80.19
N ILE A 15 8.36 6.25 -80.04
CA ILE A 15 7.91 7.64 -80.41
C ILE A 15 6.40 7.86 -80.79
N VAL A 16 5.63 8.86 -80.31
CA VAL A 16 5.42 10.29 -80.79
C VAL A 16 4.25 10.93 -79.95
N MET A 17 4.44 12.03 -79.19
CA MET A 17 4.02 13.46 -79.39
C MET A 17 2.51 13.70 -79.71
N ALA A 18 1.73 14.73 -79.31
CA ALA A 18 1.90 15.99 -78.56
C ALA A 18 0.54 16.78 -78.55
N LEU A 19 0.29 17.55 -77.48
CA LEU A 19 -0.37 18.89 -77.36
C LEU A 19 -1.89 19.19 -77.58
N HIS A 20 -2.34 20.13 -76.71
CA HIS A 20 -3.45 21.13 -76.77
C HIS A 20 -4.90 20.70 -76.44
N LEU A 21 -5.80 21.50 -75.86
CA LEU A 21 -5.88 22.74 -75.04
C LEU A 21 -7.38 22.85 -74.63
N ALA A 22 -7.65 23.32 -73.42
CA ALA A 22 -8.77 24.20 -72.99
C ALA A 22 -10.26 23.94 -73.37
N THR A 23 -11.11 24.09 -72.33
CA THR A 23 -12.49 24.67 -72.27
C THR A 23 -13.75 23.82 -72.55
N GLY A 24 -14.62 23.74 -71.52
CA GLY A 24 -16.06 24.10 -71.64
C GLY A 24 -17.15 23.03 -71.43
N LEU A 25 -17.87 23.11 -70.30
CA LEU A 25 -19.34 22.96 -70.00
C LEU A 25 -20.16 21.85 -70.73
N ASP A 26 -21.12 21.08 -70.19
CA ASP A 26 -22.11 21.12 -69.10
C ASP A 26 -22.55 19.65 -68.82
N SER A 27 -22.91 19.16 -67.62
CA SER A 27 -24.23 19.31 -66.98
C SER A 27 -24.31 18.43 -65.71
N ALA A 28 -24.89 18.97 -64.63
CA ALA A 28 -25.25 18.28 -63.36
C ALA A 28 -26.65 17.60 -63.48
N PRO A 29 -27.22 16.84 -62.49
CA PRO A 29 -26.98 16.87 -61.03
C PRO A 29 -26.98 15.53 -60.26
N GLY A 30 -26.55 15.54 -58.99
CA GLY A 30 -26.74 14.41 -58.06
C GLY A 30 -25.94 14.46 -56.75
N VAL A 31 -26.34 15.35 -55.84
CA VAL A 31 -25.92 15.59 -54.45
C VAL A 31 -25.72 14.33 -53.58
N VAL A 32 -24.60 14.25 -52.83
CA VAL A 32 -24.54 14.09 -51.34
C VAL A 32 -23.23 14.70 -50.83
N ASN A 33 -23.33 15.73 -49.98
CA ASN A 33 -22.23 16.30 -49.20
C ASN A 33 -22.05 15.52 -47.89
N THR A 34 -20.82 15.18 -47.53
CA THR A 34 -20.34 15.24 -46.15
C THR A 34 -18.89 15.72 -46.18
N THR A 35 -18.68 16.91 -45.63
CA THR A 35 -17.39 17.52 -45.35
C THR A 35 -16.70 16.75 -44.22
N GLU A 36 -15.55 16.16 -44.49
CA GLU A 36 -14.59 15.77 -43.45
C GLU A 36 -13.81 17.03 -43.07
N GLU A 37 -14.19 17.67 -41.97
CA GLU A 37 -13.32 18.60 -41.26
C GLU A 37 -12.21 17.77 -40.58
N GLU A 38 -10.96 18.06 -40.92
CA GLU A 38 -9.79 17.62 -40.16
C GLU A 38 -9.86 18.25 -38.76
N VAL A 39 -10.37 17.49 -37.80
CA VAL A 39 -10.22 17.83 -36.38
C VAL A 39 -8.80 17.42 -35.98
N GLU A 40 -7.90 18.40 -35.90
CA GLU A 40 -6.65 18.26 -35.18
C GLU A 40 -6.97 17.81 -33.74
N GLY A 41 -6.66 16.54 -33.44
CA GLY A 41 -6.79 15.98 -32.10
C GLY A 41 -5.78 16.64 -31.17
N VAL A 42 -6.22 17.67 -30.44
CA VAL A 42 -5.56 18.09 -29.21
C VAL A 42 -5.65 16.91 -28.25
N ASP A 43 -4.52 16.25 -28.00
CA ASP A 43 -4.38 15.27 -26.93
C ASP A 43 -4.71 15.97 -25.60
N SER A 44 -5.94 15.83 -25.14
CA SER A 44 -6.41 16.38 -23.88
C SER A 44 -5.79 15.56 -22.76
N GLN A 45 -4.54 15.88 -22.41
CA GLN A 45 -3.94 15.39 -21.17
C GLN A 45 -4.91 15.69 -20.04
N SER A 46 -5.40 14.63 -19.40
CA SER A 46 -6.27 14.78 -18.25
C SER A 46 -5.58 15.68 -17.23
N PRO A 47 -6.27 16.69 -16.68
CA PRO A 47 -5.65 17.67 -15.78
C PRO A 47 -5.16 17.03 -14.47
N CYS A 48 -5.63 15.82 -14.16
CA CYS A 48 -5.18 14.98 -13.05
C CYS A 48 -4.35 13.78 -13.52
N PRO A 49 -3.35 13.34 -12.73
CA PRO A 49 -2.64 12.09 -12.98
C PRO A 49 -3.54 10.86 -12.93
N ALA A 50 -3.07 9.75 -13.49
CA ALA A 50 -3.77 8.47 -13.40
C ALA A 50 -4.04 8.08 -11.94
N GLY A 51 -5.25 7.62 -11.64
CA GLY A 51 -5.70 7.27 -10.28
C GLY A 51 -6.16 8.46 -9.42
N TRP A 52 -6.16 9.68 -9.97
CA TRP A 52 -6.68 10.87 -9.29
C TRP A 52 -7.98 11.34 -9.92
N HIS A 53 -8.90 11.81 -9.08
CA HIS A 53 -10.21 12.29 -9.47
C HIS A 53 -10.25 13.81 -9.44
N GLN A 54 -10.65 14.43 -10.54
CA GLN A 54 -10.78 15.89 -10.61
C GLN A 54 -12.07 16.35 -9.93
N ASN A 55 -11.97 17.41 -9.14
CA ASN A 55 -13.10 18.24 -8.75
C ASN A 55 -12.63 19.71 -8.79
N GLU A 56 -13.36 20.53 -9.54
CA GLU A 56 -12.97 21.92 -9.81
C GLU A 56 -11.53 22.00 -10.38
N HIS A 57 -10.66 22.81 -9.77
CA HIS A 57 -9.27 23.01 -10.18
C HIS A 57 -8.30 22.10 -9.44
N ARG A 58 -8.77 21.08 -8.71
CA ARG A 58 -7.95 20.19 -7.90
C ARG A 58 -8.16 18.72 -8.24
N CYS A 59 -7.18 17.92 -7.88
CA CYS A 59 -7.13 16.47 -8.04
C CYS A 59 -7.09 15.82 -6.67
N PHE A 60 -7.85 14.75 -6.46
CA PHE A 60 -7.95 14.04 -5.19
C PHE A 60 -7.73 12.54 -5.37
N SER A 61 -7.07 11.89 -4.41
CA SER A 61 -6.91 10.44 -4.41
C SER A 61 -6.99 9.88 -2.99
N PHE A 62 -7.70 8.75 -2.86
CA PHE A 62 -7.93 8.06 -1.60
C PHE A 62 -6.89 6.95 -1.42
N TYR A 63 -6.29 6.86 -0.24
CA TYR A 63 -5.28 5.87 0.09
C TYR A 63 -5.73 4.95 1.24
N PRO A 64 -6.02 3.67 0.96
CA PRO A 64 -6.35 2.67 1.98
C PRO A 64 -5.08 2.13 2.67
N VAL A 65 -4.23 3.02 3.19
CA VAL A 65 -3.04 2.63 3.97
C VAL A 65 -3.13 3.27 5.34
N TRP A 66 -2.96 2.46 6.38
CA TRP A 66 -3.00 2.92 7.77
C TRP A 66 -1.75 3.72 8.09
N ALA A 67 -1.91 5.02 8.32
CA ALA A 67 -0.82 5.94 8.55
C ALA A 67 -1.14 6.92 9.68
N THR A 68 -0.11 7.41 10.37
CA THR A 68 -0.22 8.62 11.20
C THR A 68 -0.40 9.82 10.30
N TRP A 69 -0.91 10.93 10.83
CA TRP A 69 -1.11 12.15 10.06
C TRP A 69 0.19 12.60 9.36
N ALA A 70 1.31 12.63 10.10
CA ALA A 70 2.61 13.02 9.55
C ALA A 70 3.12 12.08 8.46
N THR A 71 2.90 10.76 8.59
CA THR A 71 3.29 9.79 7.57
C THR A 71 2.46 9.95 6.30
N ALA A 72 1.15 10.19 6.46
CA ALA A 72 0.24 10.41 5.35
C ALA A 72 0.58 11.70 4.59
N GLU A 73 0.86 12.80 5.30
CA GLU A 73 1.32 14.06 4.70
C GLU A 73 2.63 13.89 3.95
N LEU A 74 3.62 13.21 4.55
CA LEU A 74 4.88 12.91 3.88
C LEU A 74 4.66 12.16 2.56
N TYR A 75 3.79 11.15 2.57
CA TYR A 75 3.46 10.39 1.38
C TYR A 75 2.78 11.26 0.30
N CYS A 76 1.80 12.08 0.68
CA CYS A 76 1.16 13.02 -0.24
C CYS A 76 2.18 14.00 -0.85
N SER A 77 3.08 14.55 -0.02
CA SER A 77 4.14 15.48 -0.43
C SER A 77 5.10 14.87 -1.46
N GLN A 78 5.54 13.62 -1.22
CA GLN A 78 6.36 12.87 -2.18
C GLN A 78 5.66 12.66 -3.53
N HIS A 79 4.32 12.68 -3.54
CA HIS A 79 3.48 12.56 -4.73
C HIS A 79 2.99 13.91 -5.27
N ARG A 80 3.66 15.01 -4.90
CA ARG A 80 3.39 16.39 -5.36
C ARG A 80 2.01 16.94 -4.94
N GLY A 81 1.46 16.41 -3.86
CA GLY A 81 0.26 16.95 -3.22
C GLY A 81 0.48 17.13 -1.73
N ASN A 82 -0.61 17.29 -1.00
CA ASN A 82 -0.66 17.32 0.45
C ASN A 82 -1.85 16.48 0.89
N LEU A 83 -1.99 16.21 2.18
CA LEU A 83 -3.27 15.79 2.73
C LEU A 83 -4.37 16.78 2.31
N VAL A 84 -5.59 16.27 2.14
CA VAL A 84 -6.66 17.03 1.51
C VAL A 84 -7.00 18.30 2.27
N SER A 85 -7.01 19.42 1.56
CA SER A 85 -7.62 20.68 1.97
C SER A 85 -8.91 20.90 1.19
N VAL A 86 -9.86 21.59 1.83
CA VAL A 86 -11.20 21.84 1.28
C VAL A 86 -11.47 23.34 1.25
N HIS A 87 -11.74 23.86 0.05
CA HIS A 87 -11.90 25.30 -0.21
C HIS A 87 -13.28 25.68 -0.76
N SER A 88 -14.19 24.71 -0.91
CA SER A 88 -15.56 24.99 -1.35
C SER A 88 -16.54 23.94 -0.79
N PRO A 89 -17.83 24.28 -0.69
CA PRO A 89 -18.87 23.28 -0.38
C PRO A 89 -18.91 22.14 -1.39
N GLY A 90 -18.56 22.42 -2.65
CA GLY A 90 -18.47 21.42 -3.72
C GLY A 90 -17.35 20.40 -3.46
N GLN A 91 -16.19 20.88 -3.01
CA GLN A 91 -15.06 20.03 -2.61
C GLN A 91 -15.39 19.21 -1.36
N GLN A 92 -16.07 19.79 -0.36
CA GLN A 92 -16.48 19.06 0.85
C GLN A 92 -17.35 17.85 0.49
N VAL A 93 -18.41 18.06 -0.30
CA VAL A 93 -19.31 16.99 -0.74
C VAL A 93 -18.55 15.95 -1.56
N PHE A 94 -17.68 16.41 -2.47
CA PHE A 94 -16.89 15.52 -3.31
C PHE A 94 -15.93 14.63 -2.51
N VAL A 95 -15.22 15.18 -1.52
CA VAL A 95 -14.29 14.41 -0.67
C VAL A 95 -15.09 13.42 0.19
N GLN A 96 -16.22 13.83 0.77
CA GLN A 96 -17.09 12.91 1.49
C GLN A 96 -17.56 11.74 0.61
N ASP A 97 -18.00 12.02 -0.61
CA ASP A 97 -18.45 10.97 -1.55
C ASP A 97 -17.28 10.09 -2.03
N LEU A 98 -16.09 10.67 -2.21
CA LEU A 98 -14.89 9.91 -2.50
C LEU A 98 -14.60 8.91 -1.37
N VAL A 99 -14.63 9.35 -0.12
CA VAL A 99 -14.37 8.52 1.05
C VAL A 99 -15.46 7.45 1.23
N ARG A 100 -16.75 7.81 1.18
CA ARG A 100 -17.89 6.88 1.31
C ARG A 100 -17.87 5.74 0.29
N ARG A 101 -17.35 5.98 -0.92
CA ARG A 101 -17.19 4.92 -1.93
C ARG A 101 -16.16 3.87 -1.54
N HIS A 102 -15.24 4.19 -0.63
CA HIS A 102 -14.14 3.33 -0.23
C HIS A 102 -14.32 2.77 1.18
N THR A 103 -14.72 3.60 2.15
CA THR A 103 -14.78 3.25 3.57
C THR A 103 -15.83 4.08 4.32
N ASP A 104 -16.31 3.53 5.44
CA ASP A 104 -17.12 4.24 6.43
C ASP A 104 -16.29 4.66 7.67
N GLN A 105 -14.98 4.38 7.65
CA GLN A 105 -14.07 4.74 8.74
C GLN A 105 -13.61 6.19 8.60
N PRO A 106 -13.29 6.87 9.72
CA PRO A 106 -12.66 8.18 9.68
C PRO A 106 -11.36 8.18 8.87
N VAL A 107 -11.07 9.28 8.19
CA VAL A 107 -9.86 9.43 7.36
C VAL A 107 -9.16 10.76 7.58
N TRP A 108 -7.84 10.80 7.43
CA TRP A 108 -7.08 12.04 7.59
C TRP A 108 -7.40 13.07 6.52
N MET A 109 -7.49 14.32 7.00
CA MET A 109 -7.46 15.55 6.22
C MET A 109 -6.21 16.35 6.54
N GLY A 110 -5.90 17.36 5.74
CA GLY A 110 -4.69 18.18 5.91
C GLY A 110 -4.77 19.23 7.00
N GLY A 111 -5.88 19.31 7.74
CA GLY A 111 -6.08 20.28 8.81
C GLY A 111 -5.25 19.92 10.03
N TYR A 112 -4.57 20.90 10.60
CA TYR A 112 -3.88 20.79 11.88
C TYR A 112 -3.87 22.13 12.62
N ASP A 113 -3.74 22.11 13.95
CA ASP A 113 -3.61 23.31 14.78
C ASP A 113 -2.51 23.20 15.85
N ALA A 114 -1.60 22.22 15.70
CA ALA A 114 -0.47 21.97 16.61
C ALA A 114 0.43 23.19 16.91
N ALA A 115 0.45 24.18 16.02
CA ALA A 115 1.20 25.43 16.23
C ALA A 115 0.53 26.35 17.25
N GLN A 116 -0.80 26.37 17.27
CA GLN A 116 -1.61 27.16 18.19
C GLN A 116 -3.04 26.59 18.22
N GLU A 117 -3.40 26.04 19.38
CA GLU A 117 -4.74 25.50 19.66
C GLU A 117 -5.87 26.42 19.18
N GLY A 118 -6.81 25.86 18.43
CA GLY A 118 -7.96 26.55 17.85
C GLY A 118 -7.64 27.38 16.60
N MET A 119 -6.37 27.44 16.16
CA MET A 119 -5.95 28.08 14.91
C MET A 119 -5.57 27.01 13.87
N TRP A 120 -6.59 26.56 13.14
CA TRP A 120 -6.44 25.54 12.11
C TRP A 120 -5.79 26.06 10.82
N LEU A 121 -4.85 25.28 10.30
CA LEU A 121 -4.15 25.50 9.04
C LEU A 121 -4.22 24.23 8.17
N TRP A 122 -4.22 24.41 6.85
CA TRP A 122 -4.04 23.28 5.94
C TRP A 122 -2.55 22.97 5.72
N SER A 123 -2.21 21.69 5.57
CA SER A 123 -0.84 21.24 5.30
C SER A 123 -0.29 21.70 3.95
N ASP A 124 -1.15 22.09 3.01
CA ASP A 124 -0.75 22.75 1.75
C ASP A 124 -0.39 24.25 1.91
N GLY A 125 -0.45 24.78 3.13
CA GLY A 125 -0.10 26.15 3.49
C GLY A 125 -1.22 27.17 3.28
N SER A 126 -2.40 26.73 2.84
CA SER A 126 -3.57 27.60 2.72
C SER A 126 -4.29 27.79 4.06
N ALA A 127 -5.09 28.85 4.16
CA ALA A 127 -5.89 29.14 5.35
C ALA A 127 -7.16 28.29 5.39
N VAL A 128 -7.62 27.96 6.60
CA VAL A 128 -8.92 27.32 6.80
C VAL A 128 -9.99 28.41 6.84
N ASP A 129 -10.60 28.66 5.69
CA ASP A 129 -11.58 29.75 5.50
C ASP A 129 -13.03 29.35 5.79
N SER A 130 -13.30 28.06 5.94
CA SER A 130 -14.62 27.50 6.21
C SER A 130 -14.47 26.23 7.03
N PHE A 131 -15.35 26.08 8.02
CA PHE A 131 -15.34 24.96 8.93
C PHE A 131 -16.57 24.08 8.70
N TYR A 132 -16.33 22.79 8.52
CA TYR A 132 -17.37 21.77 8.37
C TYR A 132 -17.28 20.74 9.50
N TRP A 133 -16.98 21.21 10.71
CA TRP A 133 -16.95 20.40 11.93
C TRP A 133 -18.26 19.64 12.15
N GLU A 134 -18.15 18.48 12.78
CA GLU A 134 -19.31 17.83 13.37
C GLU A 134 -19.90 18.67 14.50
N GLU A 135 -21.14 18.35 14.89
CA GLU A 135 -21.75 18.97 16.06
C GLU A 135 -20.87 18.70 17.28
N ASP A 136 -20.55 19.75 18.04
CA ASP A 136 -19.65 19.76 19.21
C ASP A 136 -18.14 19.61 18.93
N GLU A 137 -17.70 19.65 17.66
CA GLU A 137 -16.27 19.65 17.28
C GLU A 137 -15.76 21.03 16.81
N PRO A 138 -14.45 21.33 16.91
CA PRO A 138 -13.41 20.51 17.52
C PRO A 138 -13.49 20.56 19.06
N SER A 139 -13.36 19.41 19.69
CA SER A 139 -13.57 19.23 21.13
C SER A 139 -12.28 19.25 21.95
N ASN A 140 -11.12 19.10 21.30
CA ASN A 140 -9.80 18.96 21.88
C ASN A 140 -9.80 18.03 23.11
N SER A 141 -10.36 16.84 22.92
CA SER A 141 -10.53 15.87 23.98
C SER A 141 -9.17 15.45 24.54
N GLY A 142 -8.94 15.73 25.82
CA GLY A 142 -7.69 15.37 26.49
C GLY A 142 -6.49 16.29 26.23
N GLN A 143 -6.68 17.46 25.61
CA GLN A 143 -5.64 18.50 25.38
C GLN A 143 -4.46 18.04 24.50
N GLY A 144 -4.75 17.51 23.31
CA GLY A 144 -3.73 17.00 22.40
C GLY A 144 -4.22 16.57 21.01
N GLU A 145 -5.45 16.91 20.64
CA GLU A 145 -6.07 16.51 19.38
C GLU A 145 -5.80 17.54 18.28
N ASN A 146 -4.59 17.48 17.72
CA ASN A 146 -4.11 18.56 16.85
C ASN A 146 -4.27 18.28 15.34
N CYS A 147 -4.96 17.20 14.96
CA CYS A 147 -5.05 16.73 13.57
C CYS A 147 -6.49 16.45 13.16
N MET A 148 -6.85 16.89 11.96
CA MET A 148 -8.21 16.80 11.43
C MET A 148 -8.47 15.47 10.72
N GLU A 149 -9.57 14.82 11.07
CA GLU A 149 -10.13 13.70 10.33
C GLU A 149 -11.54 14.02 9.78
N LEU A 150 -11.92 13.32 8.71
CA LEU A 150 -13.26 13.36 8.14
C LEU A 150 -14.03 12.11 8.54
N HIS A 151 -15.20 12.31 9.15
CA HIS A 151 -16.17 11.26 9.42
C HIS A 151 -17.20 11.21 8.30
N THR A 152 -17.46 10.01 7.80
CA THR A 152 -18.46 9.77 6.75
C THR A 152 -19.57 8.79 7.16
N GLY A 153 -19.42 8.15 8.33
CA GLY A 153 -20.36 7.17 8.87
C GLY A 153 -20.92 7.61 10.23
N GLY A 154 -22.24 7.83 10.30
CA GLY A 154 -22.94 8.19 11.54
C GLY A 154 -22.81 9.66 11.93
N GLY A 155 -21.58 10.20 11.92
CA GLY A 155 -21.27 11.62 11.90
C GLY A 155 -21.06 12.12 10.46
N GLN A 156 -21.38 13.38 10.18
CA GLN A 156 -21.08 14.03 8.90
C GLN A 156 -20.29 15.31 9.13
N GLY A 157 -18.97 15.24 9.10
CA GLY A 157 -18.14 16.44 9.20
C GLY A 157 -16.71 16.15 9.63
N TRP A 158 -16.03 17.21 10.02
CA TRP A 158 -14.66 17.16 10.50
C TRP A 158 -14.63 16.93 12.01
N ASN A 159 -13.61 16.20 12.46
CA ASN A 159 -13.33 15.94 13.86
C ASN A 159 -11.84 16.20 14.12
N ASP A 160 -11.47 16.70 15.29
CA ASP A 160 -10.09 16.73 15.73
C ASP A 160 -9.75 15.46 16.51
N VAL A 161 -8.53 14.95 16.31
CA VAL A 161 -8.07 13.73 16.98
C VAL A 161 -6.54 13.75 17.12
N SER A 162 -6.01 12.91 18.01
CA SER A 162 -4.57 12.73 18.16
C SER A 162 -3.89 12.34 16.83
N CYS A 163 -2.87 13.10 16.44
CA CYS A 163 -2.09 12.90 15.22
C CYS A 163 -1.39 11.53 15.12
N GLY A 164 -1.21 10.86 16.27
CA GLY A 164 -0.59 9.53 16.38
C GLY A 164 -1.52 8.38 16.01
N GLU A 165 -2.82 8.63 15.85
CA GLU A 165 -3.77 7.62 15.41
C GLU A 165 -3.43 7.10 14.01
N LEU A 166 -3.88 5.88 13.70
CA LEU A 166 -3.76 5.34 12.35
C LEU A 166 -5.09 5.51 11.64
N ARG A 167 -5.09 6.17 10.48
CA ARG A 167 -6.25 6.29 9.58
C ARG A 167 -5.83 6.07 8.12
N PHE A 168 -6.82 5.78 7.29
CA PHE A 168 -6.73 6.03 5.84
C PHE A 168 -6.75 7.53 5.60
N TYR A 169 -6.46 7.97 4.38
CA TYR A 169 -6.31 9.39 4.10
C TYR A 169 -6.60 9.74 2.66
N VAL A 170 -6.82 11.03 2.40
CA VAL A 170 -7.00 11.57 1.06
C VAL A 170 -5.89 12.57 0.79
N CYS A 171 -5.19 12.42 -0.33
CA CYS A 171 -4.30 13.44 -0.83
C CYS A 171 -5.02 14.35 -1.82
N SER A 172 -4.59 15.62 -1.91
CA SER A 172 -5.03 16.58 -2.91
C SER A 172 -3.86 17.34 -3.54
N MET A 173 -4.02 17.80 -4.77
CA MET A 173 -3.11 18.73 -5.44
C MET A 173 -3.86 19.61 -6.44
N GLU A 174 -3.23 20.69 -6.88
CA GLU A 174 -3.76 21.52 -7.97
C GLU A 174 -3.70 20.80 -9.33
N THR A 175 -4.68 21.06 -10.19
CA THR A 175 -4.69 20.58 -11.58
C THR A 175 -3.51 21.15 -12.36
N ARG A 176 -3.01 20.38 -13.34
CA ARG A 176 -1.93 20.84 -14.21
C ARG A 176 -2.42 21.98 -15.12
N SER A 177 -2.18 23.22 -14.70
CA SER A 177 -2.39 24.40 -15.55
C SER A 177 -1.21 24.59 -16.50
N GLY A 178 -1.28 24.04 -17.72
CA GLY A 178 -0.56 24.50 -18.91
C GLY A 178 0.99 24.63 -18.89
N LEU A 179 1.70 24.28 -17.83
CA LEU A 179 3.17 24.20 -17.86
C LEU A 179 3.62 22.80 -18.28
N ALA A 180 4.30 22.77 -19.42
CA ALA A 180 4.85 21.58 -20.07
C ALA A 180 5.54 20.64 -19.07
N SER A 181 5.09 19.39 -19.04
CA SER A 181 5.76 18.33 -18.30
C SER A 181 7.08 17.99 -19.01
N LEU A 182 8.16 17.88 -18.23
CA LEU A 182 9.33 17.13 -18.65
C LEU A 182 8.93 15.65 -18.74
N PRO A 183 9.33 14.92 -19.80
CA PRO A 183 9.03 13.51 -19.90
C PRO A 183 9.72 12.75 -18.76
N SER A 184 8.91 12.13 -17.90
CA SER A 184 9.41 11.12 -16.97
C SER A 184 9.73 9.87 -17.79
N GLN A 185 11.00 9.72 -18.16
CA GLN A 185 11.50 8.45 -18.67
C GLN A 185 11.64 7.49 -17.48
N LYS A 186 10.63 6.65 -17.25
CA LYS A 186 10.87 5.34 -16.64
C LYS A 186 11.61 4.51 -17.69
N LYS A 187 12.94 4.50 -17.62
CA LYS A 187 13.73 3.39 -18.16
C LYS A 187 13.85 2.35 -17.06
N SER A 188 12.93 1.40 -17.01
CA SER A 188 13.25 0.12 -16.40
C SER A 188 14.20 -0.60 -17.36
N HIS A 189 15.37 -0.96 -16.87
CA HIS A 189 16.14 -2.02 -17.52
C HIS A 189 15.43 -3.32 -17.17
N GLU A 190 14.57 -3.77 -18.09
CA GLU A 190 14.02 -5.13 -18.07
C GLU A 190 15.21 -6.11 -18.12
N ARG A 191 15.46 -6.79 -17.00
CA ARG A 191 16.25 -8.02 -17.02
C ARG A 191 15.27 -9.15 -16.86
N GLU A 192 15.09 -9.87 -17.95
CA GLU A 192 14.40 -11.15 -17.99
C GLU A 192 15.16 -12.15 -17.10
N LEU A 193 14.42 -12.89 -16.27
CA LEU A 193 14.99 -14.04 -15.55
C LEU A 193 15.44 -15.07 -16.58
N ALA A 194 16.54 -15.79 -16.32
CA ALA A 194 16.91 -16.91 -17.18
C ALA A 194 15.78 -17.96 -17.19
N GLU A 195 15.56 -18.64 -18.31
CA GLU A 195 14.43 -19.57 -18.54
C GLU A 195 14.25 -20.66 -17.45
N GLU A 196 15.29 -20.97 -16.67
CA GLU A 196 15.28 -21.99 -15.61
C GLU A 196 15.12 -21.42 -14.18
N VAL A 197 15.05 -20.10 -14.01
CA VAL A 197 15.01 -19.46 -12.69
C VAL A 197 13.59 -19.04 -12.35
N SER A 198 13.00 -19.66 -11.32
CA SER A 198 11.69 -19.28 -10.80
C SER A 198 11.78 -18.03 -9.94
N ILE A 199 10.94 -17.03 -10.23
CA ILE A 199 10.84 -15.84 -9.37
C ILE A 199 10.48 -16.22 -7.92
N TYR A 200 9.69 -17.27 -7.71
CA TYR A 200 9.35 -17.76 -6.37
C TYR A 200 10.61 -18.08 -5.56
N ASP A 201 11.55 -18.82 -6.17
CA ASP A 201 12.81 -19.20 -5.52
C ASP A 201 13.67 -17.97 -5.26
N VAL A 202 13.77 -17.05 -6.23
CA VAL A 202 14.51 -15.80 -6.06
C VAL A 202 13.99 -14.98 -4.88
N LEU A 203 12.65 -14.83 -4.75
CA LEU A 203 12.06 -14.09 -3.64
C LEU A 203 12.40 -14.73 -2.28
N TRP A 204 12.27 -16.05 -2.18
CA TRP A 204 12.55 -16.77 -0.94
C TRP A 204 14.05 -16.78 -0.60
N GLU A 205 14.91 -17.24 -1.51
CA GLU A 205 16.35 -17.41 -1.28
C GLU A 205 17.04 -16.09 -0.94
N THR A 206 16.61 -14.97 -1.54
CA THR A 206 17.17 -13.64 -1.24
C THR A 206 16.81 -13.12 0.16
N SER A 207 15.80 -13.74 0.80
CA SER A 207 15.28 -13.35 2.11
C SER A 207 15.36 -14.46 3.16
N GLU A 208 15.85 -15.66 2.81
CA GLU A 208 15.94 -16.82 3.71
C GLU A 208 16.72 -16.51 4.98
N ARG A 209 17.82 -15.76 4.86
CA ARG A 209 18.60 -15.29 6.02
C ARG A 209 17.76 -14.51 7.04
N VAL A 210 16.74 -13.77 6.59
CA VAL A 210 15.83 -13.06 7.50
C VAL A 210 14.99 -14.06 8.28
N ALA A 211 14.56 -15.17 7.66
CA ALA A 211 13.83 -16.25 8.34
C ALA A 211 14.71 -16.96 9.38
N ASP A 212 15.98 -17.20 9.08
CA ASP A 212 16.96 -17.74 10.04
C ASP A 212 17.14 -16.82 11.25
N GLU A 213 17.28 -15.51 11.01
CA GLU A 213 17.38 -14.51 12.09
C GLU A 213 16.11 -14.48 12.97
N ILE A 214 14.94 -14.80 12.40
CA ILE A 214 13.70 -14.96 13.17
C ILE A 214 13.76 -16.23 14.02
N LEU A 215 14.19 -17.37 13.46
CA LEU A 215 14.38 -18.63 14.21
C LEU A 215 15.29 -18.45 15.43
N ASP A 216 16.35 -17.65 15.29
CA ASP A 216 17.32 -17.35 16.34
C ASP A 216 16.89 -16.21 17.29
N SER A 217 15.74 -15.59 17.05
CA SER A 217 15.23 -14.48 17.86
C SER A 217 15.09 -14.87 19.34
N ALA A 218 15.36 -13.91 20.24
CA ALA A 218 15.18 -14.12 21.69
C ALA A 218 13.73 -14.52 22.04
N PHE A 219 12.76 -14.04 21.27
CA PHE A 219 11.35 -14.41 21.39
C PHE A 219 11.12 -15.90 21.12
N LEU A 220 11.53 -16.42 19.96
CA LEU A 220 11.35 -17.85 19.64
C LEU A 220 12.17 -18.74 20.57
N ARG A 221 13.41 -18.33 20.90
CA ARG A 221 14.24 -19.01 21.91
C ARG A 221 13.56 -19.07 23.27
N GLY A 222 12.98 -17.97 23.74
CA GLY A 222 12.17 -17.93 24.95
C GLY A 222 10.98 -18.87 24.87
N MET A 223 10.29 -18.89 23.74
CA MET A 223 9.08 -19.69 23.51
C MET A 223 9.39 -21.20 23.60
N TYR A 224 10.34 -21.71 22.79
CA TYR A 224 10.64 -23.15 22.79
C TYR A 224 11.40 -23.61 24.04
N SER A 225 12.17 -22.73 24.70
CA SER A 225 12.83 -23.03 25.99
C SER A 225 11.90 -22.93 27.21
N ARG A 226 10.64 -22.54 27.01
CA ARG A 226 9.63 -22.30 28.07
C ARG A 226 10.01 -21.20 29.07
N ARG A 227 10.76 -20.20 28.61
CA ARG A 227 11.22 -19.06 29.43
C ARG A 227 10.66 -17.73 28.97
N LEU A 228 9.84 -17.69 27.92
CA LEU A 228 9.18 -16.47 27.46
C LEU A 228 8.20 -15.98 28.54
N PRO A 229 8.33 -14.73 29.01
CA PRO A 229 7.36 -14.15 29.93
C PRO A 229 5.96 -14.10 29.33
N ALA A 230 4.95 -14.21 30.20
CA ALA A 230 3.57 -14.34 29.77
C ALA A 230 3.03 -13.13 29.00
N HIS A 231 3.38 -11.93 29.45
CA HIS A 231 2.97 -10.67 28.83
C HIS A 231 3.57 -10.49 27.43
N CYS A 232 4.77 -11.02 27.16
CA CYS A 232 5.42 -10.97 25.84
C CYS A 232 4.59 -11.67 24.77
N TYR A 233 4.13 -12.86 25.12
CA TYR A 233 3.33 -13.67 24.20
C TYR A 233 1.96 -13.04 23.98
N ALA A 234 1.36 -12.48 25.05
CA ALA A 234 0.10 -11.75 24.94
C ALA A 234 0.23 -10.50 24.06
N ASP A 235 1.28 -9.69 24.24
CA ASP A 235 1.54 -8.52 23.40
C ASP A 235 1.75 -8.92 21.93
N PHE A 236 2.60 -9.91 21.66
CA PHE A 236 2.78 -10.45 20.30
C PHE A 236 1.44 -10.86 19.66
N CYS A 237 0.57 -11.54 20.41
CA CYS A 237 -0.76 -11.89 19.94
C CYS A 237 -1.63 -10.66 19.67
N HIS A 238 -1.66 -9.69 20.58
CA HIS A 238 -2.44 -8.45 20.41
C HIS A 238 -1.98 -7.65 19.18
N GLN A 239 -0.67 -7.46 19.03
CA GLN A 239 -0.07 -6.78 17.87
C GLN A 239 -0.36 -7.54 16.57
N GLY A 240 -0.28 -8.89 16.61
CA GLY A 240 -0.61 -9.73 15.46
C GLY A 240 -2.08 -9.68 15.07
N VAL A 241 -3.00 -9.59 16.03
CA VAL A 241 -4.43 -9.44 15.77
C VAL A 241 -4.75 -8.05 15.22
N LEU A 242 -4.12 -7.01 15.76
CA LEU A 242 -4.23 -5.65 15.26
C LEU A 242 -3.76 -5.56 13.80
N TYR A 243 -2.60 -6.15 13.48
CA TYR A 243 -2.13 -6.24 12.09
C TYR A 243 -3.18 -6.88 11.17
N LEU A 244 -3.74 -8.03 11.55
CA LEU A 244 -4.74 -8.73 10.74
C LEU A 244 -5.98 -7.85 10.50
N ASP A 245 -6.54 -7.23 11.54
CA ASP A 245 -7.70 -6.34 11.41
C ASP A 245 -7.45 -5.19 10.42
N ARG A 246 -6.26 -4.57 10.52
CA ARG A 246 -5.85 -3.47 9.66
C ARG A 246 -5.67 -3.92 8.21
N VAL A 247 -4.99 -5.04 7.95
CA VAL A 247 -4.80 -5.60 6.60
C VAL A 247 -6.11 -6.09 5.98
N ILE A 248 -7.00 -6.71 6.77
CA ILE A 248 -8.35 -7.08 6.32
C ILE A 248 -9.08 -5.85 5.79
N THR A 249 -8.98 -4.73 6.52
CA THR A 249 -9.64 -3.49 6.10
C THR A 249 -9.03 -2.92 4.83
N MET A 250 -7.70 -2.94 4.67
CA MET A 250 -7.02 -2.52 3.42
C MET A 250 -7.46 -3.40 2.24
N LEU A 251 -7.42 -4.72 2.41
CA LEU A 251 -7.84 -5.69 1.39
C LEU A 251 -9.30 -5.52 0.99
N ARG A 252 -10.19 -5.21 1.94
CA ARG A 252 -11.61 -4.95 1.65
C ARG A 252 -11.77 -3.79 0.68
N VAL A 253 -11.02 -2.71 0.87
CA VAL A 253 -11.06 -1.55 -0.04
C VAL A 253 -10.47 -1.95 -1.39
N LEU A 254 -9.28 -2.53 -1.40
CA LEU A 254 -8.55 -2.94 -2.61
C LEU A 254 -9.38 -3.86 -3.51
N ILE A 255 -10.00 -4.90 -2.95
CA ILE A 255 -10.79 -5.90 -3.70
C ILE A 255 -12.00 -5.27 -4.39
N ARG A 256 -12.53 -4.16 -3.86
CA ARG A 256 -13.69 -3.45 -4.44
C ARG A 256 -13.30 -2.43 -5.50
N THR A 257 -12.09 -1.88 -5.42
CA THR A 257 -11.70 -0.69 -6.19
C THR A 257 -10.75 -1.02 -7.34
N VAL A 258 -9.96 -2.09 -7.21
CA VAL A 258 -8.92 -2.45 -8.19
C VAL A 258 -9.39 -3.57 -9.10
N GLN A 259 -9.07 -3.44 -10.38
CA GLN A 259 -9.24 -4.48 -11.39
C GLN A 259 -7.91 -5.19 -11.62
N GLY A 260 -7.93 -6.51 -11.77
CA GLY A 260 -6.75 -7.31 -11.98
C GLY A 260 -7.07 -8.69 -12.56
N PRO A 261 -6.04 -9.50 -12.86
CA PRO A 261 -6.24 -10.85 -13.35
C PRO A 261 -7.14 -11.69 -12.40
N PRO A 262 -8.08 -12.50 -12.91
CA PRO A 262 -9.08 -13.18 -12.09
C PRO A 262 -8.52 -14.08 -10.98
N ASP A 263 -7.40 -14.73 -11.24
CA ASP A 263 -6.66 -15.57 -10.29
C ASP A 263 -5.93 -14.77 -9.20
N ILE A 264 -5.36 -13.60 -9.54
CA ILE A 264 -4.80 -12.68 -8.55
C ILE A 264 -5.90 -12.10 -7.66
N MET A 265 -7.02 -11.67 -8.25
CA MET A 265 -8.16 -11.20 -7.47
C MET A 265 -8.75 -12.31 -6.59
N MET A 266 -8.79 -13.54 -7.09
CA MET A 266 -9.20 -14.72 -6.31
C MET A 266 -8.23 -14.99 -5.14
N PHE A 267 -6.92 -14.84 -5.36
CA PHE A 267 -5.94 -14.93 -4.28
C PHE A 267 -6.21 -13.88 -3.19
N LEU A 268 -6.41 -12.61 -3.57
CA LEU A 268 -6.68 -11.53 -2.61
C LEU A 268 -7.97 -11.78 -1.83
N GLN A 269 -9.03 -12.22 -2.51
CA GLN A 269 -10.31 -12.59 -1.88
C GLN A 269 -10.16 -13.75 -0.89
N ARG A 270 -9.43 -14.82 -1.27
CA ARG A 270 -9.18 -15.96 -0.39
C ARG A 270 -8.31 -15.57 0.81
N THR A 271 -7.34 -14.68 0.63
CA THR A 271 -6.47 -14.19 1.70
C THR A 271 -7.27 -13.32 2.67
N HIS A 272 -8.09 -12.40 2.16
CA HIS A 272 -9.02 -11.60 2.97
C HIS A 272 -9.95 -12.50 3.81
N GLN A 273 -10.57 -13.52 3.21
CA GLN A 273 -11.42 -14.46 3.94
C GLN A 273 -10.65 -15.22 5.05
N ARG A 274 -9.45 -15.73 4.75
CA ARG A 274 -8.60 -16.43 5.72
C ARG A 274 -8.22 -15.54 6.91
N TYR A 275 -7.88 -14.28 6.66
CA TYR A 275 -7.56 -13.33 7.72
C TYR A 275 -8.80 -13.02 8.57
N GLN A 276 -9.98 -12.86 7.96
CA GLN A 276 -11.24 -12.69 8.71
C GLN A 276 -11.54 -13.89 9.63
N GLU A 277 -11.36 -15.11 9.14
CA GLU A 277 -11.55 -16.31 9.94
C GLU A 277 -10.55 -16.40 11.09
N SER A 278 -9.30 -16.02 10.86
CA SER A 278 -8.24 -15.99 11.87
C SER A 278 -8.51 -14.94 12.95
N LEU A 279 -8.92 -13.73 12.55
CA LEU A 279 -9.32 -12.66 13.46
C LEU A 279 -10.52 -13.08 14.33
N LYS A 280 -11.55 -13.69 13.73
CA LYS A 280 -12.72 -14.18 14.46
C LYS A 280 -12.35 -15.24 15.50
N LYS A 281 -11.45 -16.17 15.16
CA LYS A 281 -10.95 -17.19 16.10
C LYS A 281 -10.24 -16.52 17.27
N ALA A 282 -9.34 -15.58 17.01
CA ALA A 282 -8.60 -14.86 18.05
C ALA A 282 -9.53 -14.10 19.00
N GLN A 283 -10.56 -13.43 18.49
CA GLN A 283 -11.55 -12.70 19.31
C GLN A 283 -12.40 -13.61 20.21
N ILE A 284 -12.78 -14.79 19.73
CA ILE A 284 -13.55 -15.77 20.53
C ILE A 284 -12.68 -16.37 21.64
N GLN A 285 -11.41 -16.59 21.32
CA GLN A 285 -10.51 -17.38 22.14
C GLN A 285 -9.82 -16.57 23.24
N THR A 286 -9.86 -15.23 23.20
CA THR A 286 -9.20 -14.33 24.16
C THR A 286 -10.17 -13.79 25.23
N PRO A 287 -10.07 -14.20 26.52
CA PRO A 287 -10.80 -13.59 27.64
C PRO A 287 -9.99 -12.51 28.38
N PRO A 288 -10.59 -11.38 28.80
CA PRO A 288 -11.90 -10.83 28.43
C PRO A 288 -11.90 -10.30 26.98
N HIS A 289 -13.08 -10.14 26.37
CA HIS A 289 -13.27 -9.70 24.97
C HIS A 289 -12.20 -8.69 24.52
N LEU A 290 -11.36 -9.10 23.57
CA LEU A 290 -10.27 -8.27 23.05
C LEU A 290 -10.85 -7.01 22.41
N ASN A 291 -10.64 -5.85 23.06
CA ASN A 291 -11.00 -4.57 22.49
C ASN A 291 -9.86 -4.07 21.60
N LEU A 292 -10.02 -4.22 20.28
CA LEU A 292 -9.02 -3.80 19.29
C LEU A 292 -8.67 -2.31 19.40
N SER A 293 -9.64 -1.47 19.76
CA SER A 293 -9.44 -0.03 19.90
C SER A 293 -8.55 0.34 21.09
N SER A 294 -8.35 -0.56 22.06
CA SER A 294 -7.43 -0.33 23.18
C SER A 294 -5.99 -0.79 22.93
N ILE A 295 -5.74 -1.49 21.82
CA ILE A 295 -4.40 -2.00 21.50
C ILE A 295 -3.64 -0.88 20.80
N GLN A 296 -2.63 -0.34 21.48
CA GLN A 296 -1.74 0.64 20.88
C GLN A 296 -0.78 -0.05 19.90
N PRO A 297 -0.69 0.39 18.63
CA PRO A 297 0.22 -0.18 17.65
C PRO A 297 1.69 0.02 18.06
N SER A 298 2.44 -1.07 18.16
CA SER A 298 3.90 -1.03 18.31
C SER A 298 4.57 -0.37 17.09
N ALA A 299 5.82 0.10 17.24
CA ALA A 299 6.61 0.63 16.12
C ALA A 299 6.71 -0.37 14.96
N ALA A 300 6.90 -1.67 15.28
CA ALA A 300 6.95 -2.73 14.28
C ALA A 300 5.64 -2.88 13.49
N VAL A 301 4.48 -2.86 14.16
CA VAL A 301 3.18 -2.91 13.47
C VAL A 301 2.95 -1.65 12.65
N ARG A 302 3.28 -0.46 13.18
CA ARG A 302 3.18 0.81 12.44
C ARG A 302 4.00 0.77 11.15
N GLN A 303 5.27 0.38 11.25
CA GLN A 303 6.16 0.26 10.09
C GLN A 303 5.64 -0.77 9.08
N TYR A 304 5.15 -1.91 9.55
CA TYR A 304 4.56 -2.93 8.67
C TYR A 304 3.37 -2.35 7.90
N LEU A 305 2.40 -1.75 8.59
CA LEU A 305 1.23 -1.17 7.94
C LEU A 305 1.60 -0.03 6.98
N GLN A 306 2.59 0.78 7.32
CA GLN A 306 3.06 1.88 6.48
C GLN A 306 3.84 1.39 5.25
N SER A 307 4.47 0.21 5.27
CA SER A 307 5.15 -0.32 4.08
C SER A 307 4.20 -0.61 2.90
N PHE A 308 2.88 -0.65 3.12
CA PHE A 308 1.89 -0.78 2.04
C PHE A 308 1.78 0.45 1.14
N HIS A 309 2.35 1.60 1.53
CA HIS A 309 2.53 2.76 0.66
C HIS A 309 3.30 2.44 -0.63
N ASP A 310 4.26 1.53 -0.57
CA ASP A 310 5.06 1.12 -1.73
C ASP A 310 4.26 0.28 -2.75
N ILE A 311 3.07 -0.18 -2.37
CA ILE A 311 2.28 -1.19 -3.10
C ILE A 311 0.89 -0.66 -3.48
N VAL A 312 0.36 0.34 -2.77
CA VAL A 312 -1.03 0.81 -2.93
C VAL A 312 -1.36 1.31 -4.34
N ASN A 313 -0.39 1.88 -5.04
CA ASN A 313 -0.52 2.37 -6.42
C ASN A 313 -0.03 1.38 -7.49
N GLU A 314 0.42 0.20 -7.07
CA GLU A 314 1.00 -0.81 -7.96
C GLU A 314 -0.06 -1.81 -8.43
N GLU A 315 0.29 -2.60 -9.46
CA GLU A 315 -0.60 -3.64 -9.99
C GLU A 315 -0.92 -4.71 -8.92
N PRO A 316 -2.10 -5.35 -8.97
CA PRO A 316 -2.53 -6.35 -7.98
C PRO A 316 -1.55 -7.50 -7.71
N ILE A 317 -0.68 -7.82 -8.67
CA ILE A 317 0.37 -8.84 -8.51
C ILE A 317 1.34 -8.49 -7.37
N TYR A 318 1.63 -7.21 -7.14
CA TYR A 318 2.53 -6.78 -6.07
C TYR A 318 1.90 -6.89 -4.67
N TRP A 319 0.57 -6.89 -4.58
CA TRP A 319 -0.14 -7.25 -3.34
C TRP A 319 -0.01 -8.75 -3.03
N LEU A 320 0.08 -9.60 -4.05
CA LEU A 320 0.44 -11.00 -3.83
C LEU A 320 1.86 -11.10 -3.28
N VAL A 321 2.83 -10.45 -3.92
CA VAL A 321 4.23 -10.45 -3.45
C VAL A 321 4.36 -9.95 -2.01
N SER A 322 3.59 -8.93 -1.61
CA SER A 322 3.67 -8.36 -0.26
C SER A 322 3.05 -9.22 0.83
N LEU A 323 2.07 -10.06 0.50
CA LEU A 323 1.37 -10.92 1.45
C LEU A 323 2.03 -12.31 1.58
N LEU A 324 2.83 -12.73 0.60
CA LEU A 324 3.50 -14.02 0.58
C LEU A 324 4.49 -14.25 1.75
N PRO A 325 5.31 -13.29 2.19
CA PRO A 325 6.22 -13.47 3.32
C PRO A 325 5.57 -14.09 4.55
N ARG A 326 4.45 -13.52 5.00
CA ARG A 326 3.67 -14.07 6.12
C ARG A 326 3.19 -15.49 5.84
N ALA A 327 2.68 -15.74 4.64
CA ALA A 327 2.14 -17.03 4.24
C ALA A 327 3.19 -18.15 4.21
N LEU A 328 4.41 -17.83 3.76
CA LEU A 328 5.51 -18.78 3.63
C LEU A 328 6.31 -18.94 4.94
N LEU A 329 6.49 -17.85 5.67
CA LEU A 329 7.30 -17.82 6.88
C LEU A 329 6.71 -18.67 7.98
N ARG A 330 5.39 -18.62 8.23
CA ARG A 330 4.77 -19.34 9.37
C ARG A 330 4.97 -20.87 9.26
N PRO A 331 4.67 -21.52 8.12
CA PRO A 331 4.98 -22.94 7.92
C PRO A 331 6.48 -23.25 7.99
N TYR A 332 7.34 -22.37 7.47
CA TYR A 332 8.79 -22.55 7.53
C TYR A 332 9.29 -22.57 8.98
N LEU A 333 8.87 -21.60 9.80
CA LEU A 333 9.23 -21.54 11.22
C LEU A 333 8.74 -22.78 11.96
N ALA A 334 7.49 -23.19 11.74
CA ALA A 334 6.93 -24.36 12.40
C ALA A 334 7.70 -25.66 12.12
N GLN A 335 8.24 -25.81 10.90
CA GLN A 335 9.03 -26.98 10.49
C GLN A 335 10.46 -26.96 11.05
N ASN A 336 11.05 -25.77 11.18
CA ASN A 336 12.47 -25.59 11.53
C ASN A 336 12.71 -25.23 13.00
N LEU A 337 11.66 -25.06 13.81
CA LEU A 337 11.82 -24.88 15.26
C LEU A 337 12.58 -26.07 15.87
N PRO A 338 13.62 -25.83 16.71
CA PRO A 338 14.44 -26.86 17.32
C PRO A 338 13.71 -27.56 18.49
N LEU A 339 12.55 -28.14 18.21
CA LEU A 339 11.80 -28.95 19.15
C LEU A 339 12.48 -30.32 19.28
N GLY A 340 12.85 -30.71 20.50
CA GLY A 340 13.38 -32.06 20.76
C GLY A 340 12.39 -33.14 20.33
N GLU A 341 12.86 -34.35 20.03
CA GLU A 341 12.03 -35.45 19.49
C GLU A 341 10.80 -35.82 20.34
N ARG A 342 10.82 -35.54 21.65
CA ARG A 342 9.67 -35.74 22.57
C ARG A 342 8.66 -34.59 22.59
N THR A 343 8.95 -33.49 21.91
CA THR A 343 8.15 -32.26 21.82
C THR A 343 7.76 -31.90 20.38
N ARG A 344 8.22 -32.66 19.38
CA ARG A 344 7.70 -32.56 18.01
C ARG A 344 6.22 -32.95 18.05
N PRO A 345 5.29 -32.03 17.73
CA PRO A 345 3.89 -32.38 17.68
C PRO A 345 3.67 -33.39 16.55
N ASP A 346 2.82 -34.38 16.81
CA ASP A 346 2.10 -35.13 15.76
C ASP A 346 1.41 -34.11 14.82
N PRO A 347 1.00 -34.43 13.57
CA PRO A 347 0.44 -33.48 12.59
C PRO A 347 -0.92 -32.82 12.97
N SER A 348 -1.21 -32.65 14.25
CA SER A 348 -2.38 -32.04 14.88
C SER A 348 -1.94 -30.82 15.72
N PRO A 349 -2.69 -29.70 15.70
CA PRO A 349 -2.11 -28.37 15.49
C PRO A 349 -1.99 -27.54 16.77
N CYS A 350 -1.55 -28.13 17.87
CA CYS A 350 -1.32 -27.37 19.09
C CYS A 350 -0.14 -27.98 19.84
N LEU A 351 0.85 -27.16 20.16
CA LEU A 351 1.85 -27.43 21.18
C LEU A 351 1.16 -27.53 22.57
N TYR A 352 0.36 -28.57 22.81
CA TYR A 352 -0.16 -28.91 24.14
C TYR A 352 0.95 -29.57 24.96
N PRO A 353 1.11 -29.36 26.29
CA PRO A 353 0.26 -28.70 27.30
C PRO A 353 0.60 -27.23 27.63
N TRP A 354 1.40 -26.56 26.77
CA TRP A 354 1.89 -25.19 27.01
C TRP A 354 0.77 -24.12 26.91
N LEU A 355 -0.28 -24.42 26.13
CA LEU A 355 -1.40 -23.53 25.79
C LEU A 355 -2.51 -23.39 26.86
N ASN A 356 -2.53 -24.24 27.90
CA ASN A 356 -3.53 -24.09 28.98
C ASN A 356 -3.17 -22.98 29.98
N LEU A 357 -1.98 -22.38 29.87
CA LEU A 357 -1.52 -21.27 30.71
C LEU A 357 -1.71 -19.89 30.05
N PHE A 358 -2.08 -19.86 28.76
CA PHE A 358 -2.18 -18.65 27.97
C PHE A 358 -3.60 -18.47 27.41
N PRO A 359 -4.31 -17.38 27.75
CA PRO A 359 -5.66 -17.14 27.30
C PRO A 359 -5.80 -16.86 25.80
N CYS A 360 -4.74 -16.89 25.00
CA CYS A 360 -4.84 -16.72 23.54
C CYS A 360 -4.49 -18.04 22.83
N PRO A 361 -5.44 -18.97 22.65
CA PRO A 361 -5.29 -20.15 21.81
C PRO A 361 -4.83 -19.75 20.39
N CYS A 362 -3.55 -20.00 20.11
CA CYS A 362 -2.94 -20.17 18.80
C CYS A 362 -3.40 -19.26 17.63
N TYR A 363 -2.54 -18.29 17.29
CA TYR A 363 -1.94 -18.28 15.95
C TYR A 363 -1.64 -19.74 15.56
N GLN A 364 -2.34 -20.32 14.60
CA GLN A 364 -2.00 -21.66 14.11
C GLN A 364 -0.66 -21.55 13.38
N TRP A 365 0.45 -21.83 14.07
CA TRP A 365 1.79 -21.87 13.46
C TRP A 365 1.88 -22.88 12.30
N GLY A 366 0.92 -23.80 12.20
CA GLY A 366 0.71 -24.69 11.05
C GLY A 366 0.15 -24.01 9.79
N GLY A 367 0.03 -22.68 9.78
CA GLY A 367 -0.38 -21.85 8.66
C GLY A 367 -1.73 -21.17 8.92
N GLU A 368 -1.74 -19.84 8.98
CA GLU A 368 -2.96 -19.03 8.75
C GLU A 368 -3.58 -19.34 7.37
N ASP A 369 -2.78 -19.97 6.49
CA ASP A 369 -3.08 -20.34 5.11
C ASP A 369 -3.31 -21.84 4.86
N MET A 370 -3.34 -22.68 5.90
CA MET A 370 -3.62 -24.11 5.72
C MET A 370 -5.07 -24.41 6.06
N ASN A 371 -5.87 -24.74 5.04
CA ASN A 371 -7.22 -25.23 5.22
C ASN A 371 -7.20 -26.53 6.05
N THR A 372 -8.18 -26.72 6.93
CA THR A 372 -8.35 -27.96 7.70
C THR A 372 -8.46 -29.21 6.82
N ASP A 373 -8.95 -29.06 5.59
CA ASP A 373 -9.05 -30.15 4.60
C ASP A 373 -7.72 -30.50 3.91
N GLN A 374 -6.73 -29.59 3.91
CA GLN A 374 -5.41 -29.80 3.31
C GLN A 374 -4.40 -30.45 4.27
N ARG A 375 -4.81 -30.79 5.50
CA ARG A 375 -3.94 -31.51 6.47
C ARG A 375 -3.42 -32.86 5.96
N ASN A 376 -4.09 -33.44 4.95
CA ASN A 376 -3.67 -34.69 4.29
C ASN A 376 -2.92 -34.47 2.97
N GLN A 377 -2.81 -33.22 2.48
CA GLN A 377 -2.08 -32.85 1.26
C GLN A 377 -0.83 -32.08 1.67
N LYS A 378 0.23 -32.83 1.96
CA LYS A 378 1.49 -32.35 2.54
C LYS A 378 2.33 -31.45 1.61
N ASP A 379 1.80 -30.91 0.52
CA ASP A 379 2.61 -30.29 -0.55
C ASP A 379 1.91 -29.23 -1.45
N GLU A 380 0.73 -28.72 -1.10
CA GLU A 380 -0.07 -27.90 -2.06
C GLU A 380 0.06 -26.38 -1.92
N SER A 381 0.35 -25.82 -0.74
CA SER A 381 0.35 -24.35 -0.55
C SER A 381 1.55 -23.65 -1.21
N GLY A 382 2.77 -24.19 -1.03
CA GLY A 382 3.97 -23.70 -1.72
C GLY A 382 3.85 -23.85 -3.24
N THR A 383 3.29 -24.97 -3.70
CA THR A 383 3.01 -25.25 -5.11
C THR A 383 2.03 -24.26 -5.73
N TYR A 384 0.97 -23.87 -4.99
CA TYR A 384 0.01 -22.87 -5.47
C TYR A 384 0.64 -21.48 -5.66
N TYR A 385 1.37 -20.98 -4.64
CA TYR A 385 2.01 -19.66 -4.72
C TYR A 385 3.10 -19.61 -5.78
N ARG A 386 3.89 -20.69 -5.90
CA ARG A 386 4.88 -20.86 -6.97
C ARG A 386 4.22 -20.78 -8.34
N HIS A 387 3.20 -21.60 -8.58
CA HIS A 387 2.51 -21.63 -9.87
C HIS A 387 1.91 -20.26 -10.25
N LEU A 388 1.34 -19.56 -9.27
CA LEU A 388 0.74 -18.25 -9.49
C LEU A 388 1.80 -17.19 -9.82
N LEU A 389 2.95 -17.18 -9.12
CA LEU A 389 4.06 -16.27 -9.42
C LEU A 389 4.71 -16.56 -10.77
N GLU A 390 5.00 -17.83 -11.07
CA GLU A 390 5.62 -18.27 -12.33
C GLU A 390 4.73 -17.91 -13.54
N LYS A 391 3.41 -17.96 -13.38
CA LYS A 391 2.46 -17.54 -14.43
C LYS A 391 2.60 -16.06 -14.82
N TYR A 392 3.02 -15.20 -13.88
CA TYR A 392 3.17 -13.75 -14.10
C TYR A 392 4.64 -13.30 -14.13
N GLN A 393 5.59 -14.25 -14.19
CA GLN A 393 7.02 -13.96 -14.14
C GLN A 393 7.50 -13.08 -15.30
N ASP A 394 6.88 -13.18 -16.47
CA ASP A 394 7.31 -12.41 -17.65
C ASP A 394 6.88 -10.93 -17.61
N VAL A 395 5.91 -10.59 -16.75
CA VAL A 395 5.35 -9.22 -16.65
C VAL A 395 5.71 -8.52 -15.34
N ILE A 396 6.29 -9.24 -14.39
CA ILE A 396 6.63 -8.69 -13.08
C ILE A 396 8.02 -8.05 -13.10
N ASP A 397 8.15 -6.86 -12.52
CA ASP A 397 9.46 -6.27 -12.27
C ASP A 397 10.11 -7.02 -11.11
N VAL A 398 11.11 -7.84 -11.46
CA VAL A 398 11.81 -8.72 -10.50
C VAL A 398 12.48 -7.92 -9.38
N TYR A 399 13.10 -6.77 -9.68
CA TYR A 399 13.75 -5.95 -8.66
C TYR A 399 12.73 -5.35 -7.69
N LYS A 400 11.61 -4.85 -8.23
CA LYS A 400 10.51 -4.35 -7.40
C LYS A 400 9.93 -5.45 -6.53
N ALA A 401 9.66 -6.63 -7.10
CA ALA A 401 9.12 -7.77 -6.38
C ALA A 401 10.06 -8.23 -5.26
N VAL A 402 11.36 -8.37 -5.54
CA VAL A 402 12.38 -8.72 -4.54
C VAL A 402 12.41 -7.68 -3.42
N ASN A 403 12.39 -6.39 -3.74
CA ASN A 403 12.39 -5.33 -2.74
C ASN A 403 11.14 -5.39 -1.84
N ILE A 404 9.96 -5.51 -2.45
CA ILE A 404 8.69 -5.62 -1.72
C ILE A 404 8.71 -6.84 -0.80
N PHE A 405 9.05 -8.02 -1.32
CA PHE A 405 9.09 -9.25 -0.53
C PHE A 405 10.06 -9.14 0.64
N ARG A 406 11.26 -8.62 0.39
CA ARG A 406 12.28 -8.42 1.41
C ARG A 406 11.85 -7.45 2.50
N VAL A 407 11.25 -6.31 2.15
CA VAL A 407 10.71 -5.34 3.12
C VAL A 407 9.67 -6.00 4.02
N GLN A 408 8.77 -6.80 3.45
CA GLN A 408 7.75 -7.49 4.22
C GLN A 408 8.31 -8.63 5.09
N MET A 409 9.37 -9.33 4.65
CA MET A 409 10.11 -10.28 5.49
C MET A 409 10.79 -9.58 6.69
N ILE A 410 11.36 -8.39 6.47
CA ILE A 410 11.95 -7.57 7.55
C ILE A 410 10.87 -7.11 8.53
N ASN A 411 9.70 -6.70 8.04
CA ASN A 411 8.58 -6.33 8.90
C ASN A 411 8.08 -7.51 9.75
N GLU A 412 7.99 -8.71 9.17
CA GLU A 412 7.72 -9.93 9.94
C GLU A 412 8.80 -10.12 11.01
N LYS A 413 10.10 -10.00 10.67
CA LYS A 413 11.17 -10.09 11.67
C LYS A 413 10.97 -9.10 12.81
N SER A 414 10.68 -7.84 12.50
CA SER A 414 10.44 -6.79 13.49
C SER A 414 9.34 -7.17 14.48
N LEU A 415 8.24 -7.80 14.03
CA LEU A 415 7.17 -8.29 14.93
C LEU A 415 7.67 -9.34 15.93
N PHE A 416 8.57 -10.24 15.50
CA PHE A 416 9.11 -11.27 16.39
C PHE A 416 10.18 -10.74 17.34
N THR A 417 10.87 -9.66 16.96
CA THR A 417 11.93 -9.08 17.79
C THR A 417 11.42 -8.00 18.74
N SER A 418 10.34 -7.28 18.40
CA SER A 418 9.84 -6.14 19.20
C SER A 418 9.05 -6.54 20.45
N SER A 419 8.37 -7.70 20.46
CA SER A 419 7.34 -8.02 21.46
C SER A 419 7.83 -8.31 22.89
N CYS A 420 9.14 -8.21 23.20
CA CYS A 420 9.54 -8.28 24.61
C CYS A 420 10.98 -7.98 24.99
N PHE A 421 11.87 -7.85 24.02
CA PHE A 421 13.24 -7.48 24.28
C PHE A 421 13.48 -6.23 23.47
N PRO A 422 13.30 -5.02 24.04
CA PRO A 422 13.82 -3.84 23.39
C PRO A 422 15.29 -4.16 23.10
N THR A 423 15.64 -4.20 21.83
CA THR A 423 17.04 -4.15 21.42
C THR A 423 17.59 -2.93 22.11
N GLY A 424 18.59 -3.12 22.98
CA GLY A 424 19.12 -2.07 23.86
C GLY A 424 19.90 -0.99 23.11
N ASP A 425 19.38 -0.49 21.99
CA ASP A 425 19.90 0.57 21.13
C ASP A 425 18.77 1.49 20.60
N GLU A 426 17.60 1.52 21.27
CA GLU A 426 16.66 2.64 21.10
C GLU A 426 16.84 3.56 22.30
N GLU A 427 17.53 4.67 22.05
CA GLU A 427 17.50 5.85 22.90
C GLU A 427 16.04 6.10 23.29
N GLU A 428 15.80 6.22 24.59
CA GLU A 428 14.57 6.78 25.10
C GLU A 428 14.31 8.10 24.35
N GLU A 429 13.33 8.12 23.44
CA GLU A 429 12.62 9.35 23.13
C GLU A 429 11.91 9.75 24.43
N GLU A 430 12.68 10.36 25.34
CA GLU A 430 12.14 11.31 26.28
C GLU A 430 11.40 12.36 25.44
N ASP A 431 10.09 12.46 25.68
CA ASP A 431 9.32 13.66 25.41
C ASP A 431 10.07 14.89 25.95
N GLN A 432 10.91 15.50 25.12
CA GLN A 432 11.46 16.83 25.35
C GLN A 432 10.80 17.83 24.40
N PRO A 433 10.33 18.97 24.93
CA PRO A 433 9.52 19.91 24.19
C PRO A 433 10.38 20.69 23.19
N ASN A 434 9.88 20.80 21.95
CA ASN A 434 10.07 21.89 21.00
C ASN A 434 11.41 22.64 21.05
N LEU A 435 12.35 22.27 20.18
CA LEU A 435 13.46 23.14 19.78
C LEU A 435 13.18 23.80 18.41
N TRP A 436 12.09 24.58 18.34
CA TRP A 436 11.90 25.63 17.34
C TRP A 436 11.70 26.97 18.03
N SER A 437 12.65 27.34 18.89
CA SER A 437 12.79 28.71 19.37
C SER A 437 13.79 29.43 18.47
N VAL A 438 13.29 30.11 17.43
CA VAL A 438 14.06 31.17 16.79
C VAL A 438 14.08 32.34 17.77
N GLU A 439 15.07 32.35 18.66
CA GLU A 439 15.36 33.54 19.46
C GLU A 439 15.96 34.63 18.56
N SER A 440 15.18 35.70 18.41
CA SER A 440 15.60 37.00 17.91
C SER A 440 16.91 37.46 18.55
N GLY A 441 17.95 37.66 17.74
CA GLY A 441 19.25 38.18 18.18
C GLY A 441 19.17 39.61 18.73
N PRO A 442 19.98 39.97 19.75
CA PRO A 442 20.07 41.34 20.22
C PRO A 442 20.98 42.19 19.33
N ASP A 443 20.44 43.34 18.95
CA ASP A 443 21.07 44.50 18.34
C ASP A 443 22.34 44.93 19.11
N VAL A 444 23.52 44.80 18.48
CA VAL A 444 24.77 45.39 18.98
C VAL A 444 25.30 46.38 17.96
N ARG A 445 25.07 47.66 18.29
CA ARG A 445 25.70 48.83 17.68
C ARG A 445 27.22 48.72 17.80
N VAL A 446 27.91 48.66 16.68
CA VAL A 446 29.34 48.94 16.61
C VAL A 446 29.54 50.45 16.57
N LYS A 447 30.18 51.00 17.61
CA LYS A 447 30.83 52.31 17.59
C LYS A 447 32.33 52.11 17.74
N LEU A 448 33.05 52.78 16.84
CA LEU A 448 34.51 52.89 16.63
C LEU A 448 35.14 51.79 15.78
#